data_AF-A0AAN8BQH9-F1
#
_entry.id   AF-A0AAN8BQH9-F1
#
_cell.length_a   1.000
_cell.length_b   1.000
_cell.length_c   1.000
_cell.angle_alpha   90.00
_cell.angle_beta   90.00
_cell.angle_gamma   90.00
#
_symmetry.space_group_name_H-M   'P 1'
#
loop_
_entity.id
_entity.type
_entity.pdbx_description
1 polymer ?
#
loop_
_entity_poly.entity_id
_entity_poly.type
_entity_poly.pdbx_seq_one_letter_code
_entity_poly.pdbx_strand_id
1 'polypeptide(L)'
;MFSRRFTEDWKCRKQWVSEEGKPNFQKLLQEFDETPVPVANCNAKEYNANPKQVMPFKEFIHYWKEYIKNGHSSPKGCLYLKDWHMARDYPEHNVYSTPVFFSSDWLNEYWDTLEVDDYRFVYMGPKGSWTPFHADVFRSYSWSANICGRKKWLLYPPGQEEFLRDTHGNLPYDVTSAELRDRSLFPRSEEACQPLEIIQEAGEIIFVPSGWHHQVYNLEDTISINHNWLNGCNVDIMWQFLQSELSSVQKEIDEWRNTMDSWHQHCQVIMKACSGINYAEFASFLNILAEHRMSVLNACSSGNSSDYPRHLSETLTTLGPYHAAFDLQRVAHIIECLLCNEDFKRLDHSTLTLQPETMLQQIRDTIQSTRGQHLLYQE
;
A
#
# COMPACT_ATOMS: atom_id res chain seq x y z
N MET A 1 1.87 5.75 -16.62
CA MET A 1 0.46 5.50 -16.97
C MET A 1 0.36 4.27 -17.84
N PHE A 2 -0.52 3.34 -17.52
CA PHE A 2 -0.87 2.20 -18.36
C PHE A 2 -2.24 2.46 -19.01
N SER A 3 -2.35 2.10 -20.29
CA SER A 3 -3.59 2.33 -21.06
C SER A 3 -4.76 1.48 -20.55
N ARG A 4 -5.98 1.88 -20.89
CA ARG A 4 -7.21 1.16 -20.55
C ARG A 4 -7.28 -0.30 -21.00
N ARG A 5 -6.42 -0.73 -21.94
CA ARG A 5 -6.37 -2.12 -22.42
C ARG A 5 -6.04 -3.12 -21.31
N PHE A 6 -5.32 -2.69 -20.28
CA PHE A 6 -4.95 -3.57 -19.15
C PHE A 6 -6.12 -3.87 -18.20
N THR A 7 -7.22 -3.12 -18.29
CA THR A 7 -8.39 -3.31 -17.43
C THR A 7 -9.64 -3.72 -18.20
N GLU A 8 -9.59 -3.73 -19.54
CA GLU A 8 -10.76 -3.91 -20.41
C GLU A 8 -11.55 -5.19 -20.10
N ASP A 9 -10.86 -6.26 -19.72
CA ASP A 9 -11.49 -7.53 -19.42
C ASP A 9 -11.97 -7.72 -17.98
N TRP A 10 -11.68 -6.77 -17.09
CA TRP A 10 -12.04 -6.89 -15.68
C TRP A 10 -13.55 -6.90 -15.46
N LYS A 11 -14.00 -7.74 -14.53
CA LYS A 11 -15.42 -7.88 -14.19
C LYS A 11 -16.00 -6.56 -13.68
N CYS A 12 -15.26 -5.81 -12.85
CA CYS A 12 -15.67 -4.47 -12.39
C CYS A 12 -15.89 -3.49 -13.56
N ARG A 13 -15.06 -3.54 -14.61
CA ARG A 13 -15.22 -2.69 -15.80
C ARG A 13 -16.47 -3.00 -16.60
N LYS A 14 -16.86 -4.28 -16.62
CA LYS A 14 -18.05 -4.77 -17.34
C LYS A 14 -19.34 -4.62 -16.52
N GLN A 15 -19.25 -4.60 -15.19
CA GLN A 15 -20.43 -4.68 -14.31
C GLN A 15 -20.69 -3.41 -13.49
N TRP A 16 -19.65 -2.73 -13.02
CA TRP A 16 -19.81 -1.55 -12.17
C TRP A 16 -19.93 -0.24 -12.95
N VAL A 17 -19.81 -0.29 -14.27
CA VAL A 17 -19.93 0.87 -15.17
C VAL A 17 -21.13 0.67 -16.08
N SER A 18 -21.96 1.70 -16.24
CA SER A 18 -23.10 1.70 -17.17
C SER A 18 -22.64 1.92 -18.61
N GLU A 19 -23.55 1.74 -19.57
CA GLU A 19 -23.30 2.04 -20.99
C GLU A 19 -22.94 3.52 -21.23
N GLU A 20 -23.39 4.40 -20.35
CA GLU A 20 -23.09 5.85 -20.38
C GLU A 20 -21.73 6.19 -19.73
N GLY A 21 -20.99 5.19 -19.25
CA GLY A 21 -19.70 5.41 -18.58
C GLY A 21 -19.82 5.98 -17.16
N LYS A 22 -20.96 5.76 -16.49
CA LYS A 22 -21.23 6.21 -15.11
C LYS A 22 -21.29 5.03 -14.15
N PRO A 23 -21.20 5.24 -12.82
CA PRO A 23 -21.37 4.15 -11.86
C PRO A 23 -22.71 3.42 -12.05
N ASN A 24 -22.67 2.10 -12.20
CA ASN A 24 -23.86 1.27 -12.30
C ASN A 24 -24.41 0.97 -10.90
N PHE A 25 -25.13 1.95 -10.33
CA PHE A 25 -25.67 1.83 -8.97
C PHE A 25 -26.63 0.66 -8.79
N GLN A 26 -27.38 0.26 -9.82
CA GLN A 26 -28.28 -0.90 -9.72
C GLN A 26 -27.48 -2.18 -9.52
N LYS A 27 -26.43 -2.40 -10.31
CA LYS A 27 -25.59 -3.60 -10.22
C LYS A 27 -24.79 -3.63 -8.91
N LEU A 28 -24.25 -2.49 -8.49
CA LEU A 28 -23.53 -2.36 -7.22
C LEU A 28 -24.44 -2.66 -6.02
N LEU A 29 -25.68 -2.17 -6.01
CA LEU A 29 -26.66 -2.48 -4.96
C LEU A 29 -27.03 -3.97 -4.93
N GLN A 30 -27.15 -4.62 -6.08
CA GLN A 30 -27.40 -6.06 -6.14
C GLN A 30 -26.24 -6.89 -5.54
N GLU A 31 -25.01 -6.37 -5.61
CA GLU A 31 -23.82 -7.07 -5.13
C GLU A 31 -23.55 -6.81 -3.64
N PHE A 32 -23.77 -5.58 -3.16
CA PHE A 32 -23.26 -5.14 -1.86
C PHE A 32 -24.31 -4.56 -0.91
N ASP A 33 -25.60 -4.53 -1.27
CA ASP A 33 -26.74 -3.96 -0.51
C ASP A 33 -26.48 -3.55 0.96
N GLU A 34 -26.53 -4.49 1.91
CA GLU A 34 -26.34 -4.25 3.35
C GLU A 34 -24.88 -4.28 3.82
N THR A 35 -23.93 -4.51 2.91
CA THR A 35 -22.51 -4.64 3.24
C THR A 35 -22.01 -3.42 3.99
N PRO A 36 -21.42 -3.59 5.19
CA PRO A 36 -20.83 -2.49 5.92
C PRO A 36 -19.61 -1.97 5.18
N VAL A 37 -19.58 -0.67 4.88
CA VAL A 37 -18.49 -0.03 4.14
C VAL A 37 -17.92 1.19 4.85
N PRO A 38 -16.59 1.42 4.78
CA PRO A 38 -15.95 2.59 5.34
C PRO A 38 -16.18 3.81 4.44
N VAL A 39 -16.75 4.86 5.01
CA VAL A 39 -17.10 6.10 4.30
C VAL A 39 -16.50 7.30 5.03
N ALA A 40 -15.63 8.02 4.33
CA ALA A 40 -14.96 9.21 4.80
C ALA A 40 -15.75 10.49 4.47
N ASN A 41 -15.69 11.50 5.33
CA ASN A 41 -16.23 12.83 5.02
C ASN A 41 -15.13 13.77 4.53
N CYS A 42 -15.13 14.10 3.25
CA CYS A 42 -14.14 14.97 2.60
C CYS A 42 -14.21 16.45 3.04
N ASN A 43 -15.28 16.87 3.72
CA ASN A 43 -15.42 18.23 4.26
C ASN A 43 -15.01 18.35 5.73
N ALA A 44 -14.69 17.23 6.39
CA ALA A 44 -14.22 17.21 7.77
C ALA A 44 -12.73 16.82 7.81
N LYS A 45 -12.02 17.41 8.76
CA LYS A 45 -10.60 17.16 9.01
C LYS A 45 -10.42 16.74 10.46
N GLU A 46 -9.89 15.52 10.66
CA GLU A 46 -9.47 15.01 11.95
C GLU A 46 -8.06 14.45 11.80
N TYR A 47 -7.11 14.95 12.60
CA TYR A 47 -5.70 14.51 12.56
C TYR A 47 -5.07 14.49 11.15
N ASN A 48 -5.30 15.53 10.34
CA ASN A 48 -4.87 15.60 8.93
C ASN A 48 -5.40 14.49 8.01
N ALA A 49 -6.50 13.83 8.39
CA ALA A 49 -7.21 12.87 7.55
C ALA A 49 -8.70 13.22 7.44
N ASN A 50 -9.39 12.55 6.52
CA ASN A 50 -10.86 12.58 6.48
C ASN A 50 -11.39 11.55 7.51
N PRO A 51 -12.24 11.96 8.47
CA PRO A 51 -12.82 11.02 9.43
C PRO A 51 -13.73 10.03 8.72
N LYS A 52 -13.69 8.78 9.17
CA LYS A 52 -14.43 7.65 8.59
C LYS A 52 -15.53 7.17 9.55
N GLN A 53 -16.63 6.75 8.96
CA GLN A 53 -17.68 5.99 9.63
C GLN A 53 -18.01 4.75 8.81
N VAL A 54 -18.51 3.71 9.46
CA VAL A 54 -19.05 2.53 8.76
C VAL A 54 -20.55 2.72 8.57
N MET A 55 -21.05 2.45 7.37
CA MET A 55 -22.49 2.46 7.08
C MET A 55 -22.85 1.36 6.07
N PRO A 56 -24.13 0.96 5.97
CA PRO A 56 -24.57 0.03 4.93
C PRO A 56 -24.34 0.64 3.53
N PHE A 57 -23.85 -0.17 2.59
CA PHE A 57 -23.55 0.27 1.23
C PHE A 57 -24.76 0.91 0.54
N LYS A 58 -25.97 0.37 0.72
CA LYS A 58 -27.21 0.94 0.19
C LYS A 58 -27.47 2.37 0.66
N GLU A 59 -27.12 2.70 1.90
CA GLU A 59 -27.29 4.04 2.45
C GLU A 59 -26.29 5.01 1.81
N PHE A 60 -25.05 4.56 1.59
CA PHE A 60 -24.04 5.32 0.87
C PHE A 60 -24.48 5.59 -0.59
N ILE A 61 -25.00 4.59 -1.30
CA ILE A 61 -25.52 4.76 -2.67
C ILE A 61 -26.73 5.68 -2.70
N HIS A 62 -27.64 5.58 -1.72
CA HIS A 62 -28.77 6.51 -1.63
C HIS A 62 -28.30 7.95 -1.43
N TYR A 63 -27.35 8.17 -0.51
CA TYR A 63 -26.69 9.47 -0.33
C TYR A 63 -26.07 9.96 -1.64
N TRP A 64 -25.33 9.12 -2.36
CA TRP A 64 -24.62 9.52 -3.58
C TRP A 64 -25.61 9.96 -4.68
N LYS A 65 -26.70 9.21 -4.87
CA LYS A 65 -27.77 9.58 -5.81
C LYS A 65 -28.39 10.94 -5.48
N GLU A 66 -28.70 11.19 -4.21
CA GLU A 66 -29.24 12.48 -3.76
C GLU A 66 -28.22 13.61 -3.88
N TYR A 67 -26.93 13.35 -3.62
CA TYR A 67 -25.85 14.31 -3.81
C TYR A 67 -25.78 14.80 -5.27
N ILE A 68 -25.85 13.87 -6.23
CA ILE A 68 -25.88 14.20 -7.67
C ILE A 68 -27.12 15.03 -8.01
N LYS A 69 -28.31 14.58 -7.57
CA LYS A 69 -29.59 15.25 -7.82
C LYS A 69 -29.63 16.68 -7.29
N ASN A 70 -28.95 16.94 -6.17
CA ASN A 70 -28.86 18.25 -5.54
C ASN A 70 -27.69 19.10 -6.05
N GLY A 71 -27.19 18.81 -7.26
CA GLY A 71 -26.14 19.62 -7.89
C GLY A 71 -24.75 19.42 -7.28
N HIS A 72 -24.46 18.21 -6.79
CA HIS A 72 -23.21 17.85 -6.10
C HIS A 72 -23.03 18.58 -4.78
N SER A 73 -24.08 18.57 -3.95
CA SER A 73 -24.09 19.16 -2.61
C SER A 73 -24.96 18.35 -1.65
N SER A 74 -24.58 18.31 -0.39
CA SER A 74 -25.35 17.69 0.69
C SER A 74 -24.98 18.30 2.03
N PRO A 75 -25.94 18.46 2.97
CA PRO A 75 -25.64 18.88 4.33
C PRO A 75 -24.74 17.90 5.09
N LYS A 76 -24.65 16.64 4.63
CA LYS A 76 -23.72 15.64 5.19
C LYS A 76 -22.26 15.85 4.75
N GLY A 77 -22.00 16.81 3.86
CA GLY A 77 -20.72 16.97 3.17
C GLY A 77 -20.60 16.03 1.97
N CYS A 78 -19.39 15.96 1.40
CA CYS A 78 -18.98 15.07 0.34
C CYS A 78 -18.44 13.78 0.96
N LEU A 79 -19.21 12.69 0.88
CA LEU A 79 -18.84 11.40 1.45
C LEU A 79 -18.14 10.54 0.40
N TYR A 80 -17.05 9.89 0.80
CA TYR A 80 -16.19 9.10 -0.06
C TYR A 80 -15.97 7.72 0.55
N LEU A 81 -16.46 6.66 -0.09
CA LEU A 81 -16.11 5.29 0.29
C LEU A 81 -14.65 5.07 -0.07
N LYS A 82 -13.82 4.88 0.96
CA LYS A 82 -12.38 4.66 0.79
C LYS A 82 -11.84 3.71 1.84
N ASP A 83 -10.78 3.01 1.46
CA ASP A 83 -10.07 1.99 2.21
C ASP A 83 -10.95 0.77 2.52
N TRP A 84 -11.77 0.38 1.54
CA TRP A 84 -12.60 -0.81 1.63
C TRP A 84 -11.84 -2.04 1.13
N HIS A 85 -11.53 -2.94 2.07
CA HIS A 85 -10.82 -4.21 1.88
C HIS A 85 -11.71 -5.29 1.24
N MET A 86 -12.32 -4.96 0.10
CA MET A 86 -13.30 -5.84 -0.53
C MET A 86 -12.67 -7.17 -0.98
N ALA A 87 -11.42 -7.16 -1.45
CA ALA A 87 -10.74 -8.38 -1.91
C ALA A 87 -10.53 -9.39 -0.77
N ARG A 88 -10.20 -8.91 0.44
CA ARG A 88 -10.14 -9.72 1.67
C ARG A 88 -11.51 -10.17 2.16
N ASP A 89 -12.47 -9.23 2.25
CA ASP A 89 -13.76 -9.49 2.89
C ASP A 89 -14.73 -10.30 2.00
N TYR A 90 -14.59 -10.20 0.67
CA TYR A 90 -15.47 -10.76 -0.35
C TYR A 90 -14.70 -11.34 -1.56
N PRO A 91 -13.74 -12.27 -1.35
CA PRO A 91 -12.83 -12.76 -2.39
C PRO A 91 -13.55 -13.44 -3.56
N GLU A 92 -14.74 -14.00 -3.33
CA GLU A 92 -15.58 -14.65 -4.36
C GLU A 92 -16.06 -13.69 -5.46
N HIS A 93 -16.05 -12.39 -5.21
CA HIS A 93 -16.43 -11.41 -6.22
C HIS A 93 -15.44 -11.37 -7.38
N ASN A 94 -14.14 -11.62 -7.13
CA ASN A 94 -13.06 -11.67 -8.11
C ASN A 94 -13.20 -10.64 -9.23
N VAL A 95 -13.14 -9.36 -8.85
CA VAL A 95 -13.56 -8.23 -9.69
C VAL A 95 -12.51 -7.73 -10.68
N TYR A 96 -11.26 -8.10 -10.48
CA TYR A 96 -10.11 -7.75 -11.33
C TYR A 96 -9.02 -8.80 -11.19
N SER A 97 -8.02 -8.75 -12.07
CA SER A 97 -6.77 -9.49 -11.94
C SER A 97 -5.60 -8.52 -11.86
N THR A 98 -4.63 -8.80 -11.00
CA THR A 98 -3.42 -7.97 -10.88
C THR A 98 -2.57 -8.12 -12.15
N PRO A 99 -2.27 -7.02 -12.87
CA PRO A 99 -1.35 -7.07 -14.01
C PRO A 99 0.04 -7.59 -13.60
N VAL A 100 0.69 -8.35 -14.49
CA VAL A 100 2.00 -8.99 -14.22
C VAL A 100 3.09 -8.00 -13.78
N PHE A 101 3.01 -6.74 -14.20
CA PHE A 101 3.96 -5.69 -13.80
C PHE A 101 3.90 -5.35 -12.31
N PHE A 102 2.81 -5.69 -11.64
CA PHE A 102 2.56 -5.42 -10.23
C PHE A 102 2.43 -6.72 -9.41
N SER A 103 2.77 -7.88 -10.00
CA SER A 103 2.50 -9.18 -9.38
C SER A 103 3.60 -9.66 -8.44
N SER A 104 4.77 -9.00 -8.42
CA SER A 104 5.79 -9.23 -7.38
C SER A 104 5.39 -8.52 -6.08
N ASP A 105 4.19 -8.76 -5.59
CA ASP A 105 3.56 -8.04 -4.48
C ASP A 105 3.88 -8.67 -3.13
N TRP A 106 5.07 -8.38 -2.60
CA TRP A 106 5.53 -8.96 -1.33
C TRP A 106 4.63 -8.57 -0.15
N LEU A 107 4.04 -7.37 -0.20
CA LEU A 107 3.18 -6.86 0.86
C LEU A 107 1.90 -7.69 0.98
N ASN A 108 1.16 -7.83 -0.12
CA ASN A 108 -0.06 -8.64 -0.10
C ASN A 108 0.24 -10.14 0.02
N GLU A 109 1.37 -10.64 -0.52
CA GLU A 109 1.81 -12.02 -0.28
C GLU A 109 1.94 -12.35 1.21
N TYR A 110 2.55 -11.46 2.00
CA TYR A 110 2.64 -11.64 3.45
C TYR A 110 1.28 -11.67 4.11
N TRP A 111 0.40 -10.72 3.80
CA TRP A 111 -0.91 -10.64 4.45
C TRP A 111 -1.87 -11.75 4.02
N ASP A 112 -1.81 -12.18 2.77
CA ASP A 112 -2.53 -13.35 2.26
C ASP A 112 -2.09 -14.63 2.98
N THR A 113 -0.79 -14.75 3.30
CA THR A 113 -0.25 -15.91 4.04
C THR A 113 -0.76 -15.95 5.48
N LEU A 114 -0.93 -14.77 6.10
CA LEU A 114 -1.46 -14.68 7.45
C LEU A 114 -2.99 -14.74 7.52
N GLU A 115 -3.69 -14.50 6.40
CA GLU A 115 -5.14 -14.40 6.32
C GLU A 115 -5.73 -13.35 7.28
N VAL A 116 -4.97 -12.27 7.57
CA VAL A 116 -5.37 -11.23 8.54
C VAL A 116 -5.82 -9.94 7.85
N ASP A 117 -5.12 -9.50 6.80
CA ASP A 117 -5.35 -8.17 6.21
C ASP A 117 -5.05 -8.15 4.71
N ASP A 118 -5.22 -6.99 4.08
CA ASP A 118 -4.69 -6.71 2.75
C ASP A 118 -4.40 -5.21 2.55
N TYR A 119 -3.68 -4.90 1.48
CA TYR A 119 -3.44 -3.55 0.99
C TYR A 119 -4.08 -3.37 -0.39
N ARG A 120 -5.31 -3.87 -0.54
CA ARG A 120 -6.10 -3.87 -1.78
C ARG A 120 -7.43 -3.21 -1.51
N PHE A 121 -7.59 -2.00 -2.04
CA PHE A 121 -8.70 -1.14 -1.69
C PHE A 121 -9.61 -0.85 -2.87
N VAL A 122 -10.91 -0.85 -2.60
CA VAL A 122 -11.91 -0.28 -3.50
C VAL A 122 -12.29 1.11 -2.99
N TYR A 123 -12.19 2.11 -3.87
CA TYR A 123 -12.66 3.46 -3.58
C TYR A 123 -13.81 3.84 -4.49
N MET A 124 -14.86 4.45 -3.94
CA MET A 124 -16.02 4.92 -4.72
C MET A 124 -16.56 6.23 -4.15
N GLY A 125 -16.80 7.23 -4.99
CA GLY A 125 -17.38 8.47 -4.48
C GLY A 125 -17.78 9.47 -5.54
N PRO A 126 -18.61 10.45 -5.15
CA PRO A 126 -19.11 11.47 -6.05
C PRO A 126 -18.01 12.40 -6.54
N LYS A 127 -18.29 13.09 -7.64
CA LYS A 127 -17.51 14.26 -8.04
C LYS A 127 -17.28 15.20 -6.86
N GLY A 128 -16.03 15.63 -6.69
CA GLY A 128 -15.59 16.50 -5.60
C GLY A 128 -15.04 15.76 -4.38
N SER A 129 -15.20 14.44 -4.31
CA SER A 129 -14.48 13.63 -3.32
C SER A 129 -12.97 13.65 -3.61
N TRP A 130 -12.16 13.58 -2.57
CA TRP A 130 -10.72 13.73 -2.68
C TRP A 130 -9.97 13.08 -1.52
N THR A 131 -8.68 12.83 -1.73
CA THR A 131 -7.75 12.33 -0.72
C THR A 131 -6.67 13.38 -0.46
N PRO A 132 -6.46 13.78 0.82
CA PRO A 132 -5.43 14.72 1.25
C PRO A 132 -4.00 14.36 0.82
N PHE A 133 -3.10 15.33 0.95
CA PHE A 133 -1.69 15.12 0.64
C PHE A 133 -1.04 14.11 1.60
N HIS A 134 -0.49 13.03 1.02
CA HIS A 134 0.14 11.94 1.79
C HIS A 134 1.13 11.19 0.90
N ALA A 135 1.98 10.35 1.49
CA ALA A 135 2.56 9.24 0.75
C ALA A 135 2.00 7.93 1.28
N ASP A 136 2.10 6.89 0.46
CA ASP A 136 1.62 5.58 0.80
C ASP A 136 2.34 4.96 2.00
N VAL A 137 1.59 4.13 2.73
CA VAL A 137 2.05 3.29 3.83
C VAL A 137 3.35 2.56 3.49
N PHE A 138 4.26 2.46 4.47
CA PHE A 138 5.59 1.85 4.30
C PHE A 138 6.49 2.51 3.24
N ARG A 139 6.09 3.68 2.71
CA ARG A 139 6.66 4.23 1.48
C ARG A 139 6.60 3.22 0.34
N SER A 140 5.58 2.36 0.33
CA SER A 140 5.35 1.35 -0.70
C SER A 140 5.18 1.98 -2.09
N TYR A 141 5.22 1.15 -3.13
CA TYR A 141 4.60 1.53 -4.39
C TYR A 141 3.09 1.56 -4.23
N SER A 142 2.43 2.31 -5.10
CA SER A 142 0.99 2.15 -5.32
C SER A 142 0.66 2.04 -6.80
N TRP A 143 -0.44 1.38 -7.11
CA TRP A 143 -1.11 1.58 -8.38
C TRP A 143 -2.60 1.79 -8.16
N SER A 144 -3.22 2.63 -9.00
CA SER A 144 -4.66 2.89 -8.98
C SER A 144 -5.22 2.73 -10.39
N ALA A 145 -6.14 1.78 -10.56
CA ALA A 145 -6.92 1.59 -11.77
C ALA A 145 -8.25 2.35 -11.64
N ASN A 146 -8.47 3.34 -12.51
CA ASN A 146 -9.66 4.16 -12.47
C ASN A 146 -10.80 3.49 -13.26
N ILE A 147 -11.66 2.72 -12.59
CA ILE A 147 -12.69 1.91 -13.24
C ILE A 147 -13.74 2.78 -13.92
N CYS A 148 -14.16 3.87 -13.27
CA CYS A 148 -15.17 4.81 -13.73
C CYS A 148 -14.77 6.24 -13.33
N GLY A 149 -15.17 7.24 -14.12
CA GLY A 149 -14.93 8.65 -13.80
C GLY A 149 -13.55 9.14 -14.22
N ARG A 150 -13.11 10.24 -13.60
CA ARG A 150 -11.84 10.94 -13.92
C ARG A 150 -11.19 11.44 -12.64
N LYS A 151 -9.87 11.28 -12.54
CA LYS A 151 -9.10 11.75 -11.38
C LYS A 151 -8.05 12.77 -11.77
N LYS A 152 -7.84 13.78 -10.92
CA LYS A 152 -6.68 14.68 -10.97
C LYS A 152 -5.71 14.28 -9.87
N TRP A 153 -4.49 13.96 -10.24
CA TRP A 153 -3.38 13.69 -9.34
C TRP A 153 -2.43 14.86 -9.33
N LEU A 154 -2.00 15.26 -8.13
CA LEU A 154 -0.89 16.17 -7.89
C LEU A 154 0.21 15.34 -7.23
N LEU A 155 1.33 15.11 -7.92
CA LEU A 155 2.40 14.27 -7.41
C LEU A 155 3.69 15.08 -7.21
N TYR A 156 4.32 14.89 -6.05
CA TYR A 156 5.59 15.49 -5.68
C TYR A 156 6.66 14.39 -5.55
N PRO A 157 7.82 14.54 -6.22
CA PRO A 157 8.96 13.65 -6.02
C PRO A 157 9.41 13.61 -4.55
N PRO A 158 9.95 12.48 -4.07
CA PRO A 158 10.48 12.37 -2.71
C PRO A 158 11.49 13.48 -2.38
N GLY A 159 11.39 14.02 -1.18
CA GLY A 159 12.16 15.15 -0.68
C GLY A 159 11.55 16.53 -0.96
N GLN A 160 10.57 16.64 -1.87
CA GLN A 160 9.88 17.92 -2.11
C GLN A 160 8.93 18.28 -0.99
N GLU A 161 8.36 17.29 -0.32
CA GLU A 161 7.50 17.45 0.85
C GLU A 161 8.18 18.21 2.01
N GLU A 162 9.51 18.14 2.12
CA GLU A 162 10.28 18.80 3.19
C GLU A 162 10.24 20.32 3.07
N PHE A 163 10.11 20.85 1.86
CA PHE A 163 9.91 22.29 1.62
C PHE A 163 8.45 22.71 1.88
N LEU A 164 7.52 21.75 1.89
CA LEU A 164 6.11 22.00 2.13
C LEU A 164 5.73 21.91 3.60
N ARG A 165 6.66 21.57 4.52
CA ARG A 165 6.38 21.51 5.95
C ARG A 165 6.10 22.89 6.54
N ASP A 166 5.15 22.93 7.48
CA ASP A 166 4.90 24.12 8.29
C ASP A 166 6.01 24.34 9.34
N THR A 167 5.93 25.44 10.10
CA THR A 167 6.85 25.75 11.20
C THR A 167 6.85 24.74 12.35
N HIS A 168 5.87 23.84 12.40
CA HIS A 168 5.76 22.76 13.38
C HIS A 168 6.22 21.40 12.81
N GLY A 169 6.68 21.36 11.56
CA GLY A 169 7.13 20.15 10.89
C GLY A 169 5.99 19.32 10.27
N ASN A 170 4.75 19.79 10.26
CA ASN A 170 3.62 19.08 9.67
C ASN A 170 3.55 19.31 8.16
N LEU A 171 3.12 18.28 7.44
CA LEU A 171 2.78 18.40 6.03
C LEU A 171 1.44 19.12 5.84
N PRO A 172 1.23 19.82 4.72
CA PRO A 172 -0.02 20.50 4.44
C PRO A 172 -1.11 19.45 4.20
N TYR A 173 -2.32 19.74 4.66
CA TYR A 173 -3.47 18.88 4.40
C TYR A 173 -3.95 18.97 2.95
N ASP A 174 -3.94 20.19 2.39
CA ASP A 174 -4.28 20.50 1.01
C ASP A 174 -3.15 21.28 0.35
N VAL A 175 -2.44 20.67 -0.60
CA VAL A 175 -1.33 21.32 -1.34
C VAL A 175 -1.77 22.42 -2.30
N THR A 176 -3.06 22.65 -2.45
CA THR A 176 -3.64 23.75 -3.24
C THR A 176 -4.17 24.88 -2.36
N SER A 177 -4.12 24.72 -1.03
CA SER A 177 -4.59 25.72 -0.07
C SER A 177 -3.86 27.05 -0.23
N ALA A 178 -4.58 28.15 -0.06
CA ALA A 178 -3.98 29.48 -0.01
C ALA A 178 -3.00 29.64 1.17
N GLU A 179 -3.13 28.83 2.23
CA GLU A 179 -2.24 28.83 3.40
C GLU A 179 -0.79 28.51 3.03
N LEU A 180 -0.54 27.73 1.98
CA LEU A 180 0.83 27.44 1.52
C LEU A 180 1.58 28.68 1.04
N ARG A 181 0.88 29.79 0.77
CA ARG A 181 1.48 31.09 0.41
C ARG A 181 1.80 31.96 1.64
N ASP A 182 1.34 31.58 2.83
CA ASP A 182 1.69 32.25 4.07
C ASP A 182 3.11 31.85 4.49
N ARG A 183 4.09 32.72 4.21
CA ARG A 183 5.50 32.49 4.55
C ARG A 183 5.78 32.46 6.05
N SER A 184 4.86 32.94 6.89
CA SER A 184 5.01 32.80 8.34
C SER A 184 4.71 31.38 8.81
N LEU A 185 3.86 30.65 8.07
CA LEU A 185 3.48 29.28 8.39
C LEU A 185 4.27 28.26 7.56
N PHE A 186 4.47 28.52 6.27
CA PHE A 186 5.20 27.68 5.32
C PHE A 186 6.39 28.45 4.73
N PRO A 187 7.48 28.66 5.49
CA PRO A 187 8.57 29.55 5.08
C PRO A 187 9.33 29.09 3.84
N ARG A 188 9.26 27.80 3.51
CA ARG A 188 10.05 27.16 2.44
C ARG A 188 9.20 26.69 1.25
N SER A 189 7.89 26.95 1.24
CA SER A 189 6.99 26.40 0.22
C SER A 189 7.35 26.80 -1.22
N GLU A 190 7.95 27.99 -1.39
CA GLU A 190 8.42 28.47 -2.70
C GLU A 190 9.68 27.76 -3.21
N GLU A 191 10.41 27.03 -2.35
CA GLU A 191 11.54 26.18 -2.75
C GLU A 191 11.07 24.86 -3.38
N ALA A 192 9.84 24.43 -3.11
CA ALA A 192 9.27 23.21 -3.67
C ALA A 192 9.05 23.35 -5.18
N CYS A 193 9.29 22.27 -5.91
CA CYS A 193 8.91 22.21 -7.32
C CYS A 193 7.38 22.25 -7.48
N GLN A 194 6.91 22.63 -8.66
CA GLN A 194 5.50 22.45 -8.99
C GLN A 194 5.15 20.96 -9.05
N PRO A 195 3.93 20.55 -8.63
CA PRO A 195 3.52 19.17 -8.72
C PRO A 195 3.46 18.71 -10.17
N LEU A 196 3.77 17.44 -10.40
CA LEU A 196 3.36 16.77 -11.62
C LEU A 196 1.84 16.60 -11.59
N GLU A 197 1.14 17.29 -12.48
CA GLU A 197 -0.31 17.15 -12.62
C GLU A 197 -0.66 16.08 -13.66
N ILE A 198 -1.48 15.10 -13.28
CA ILE A 198 -1.96 14.04 -14.17
C ILE A 198 -3.48 13.96 -14.11
N ILE A 199 -4.12 13.98 -15.27
CA ILE A 199 -5.52 13.58 -15.41
C ILE A 199 -5.56 12.11 -15.82
N GLN A 200 -6.12 11.28 -14.94
CA GLN A 200 -6.33 9.87 -15.19
C GLN A 200 -7.75 9.64 -15.69
N GLU A 201 -7.86 9.07 -16.88
CA GLU A 201 -9.13 8.77 -17.53
C GLU A 201 -9.65 7.37 -17.15
N ALA A 202 -10.91 7.08 -17.50
CA ALA A 202 -11.54 5.81 -17.18
C ALA A 202 -10.83 4.62 -17.88
N GLY A 203 -10.35 3.69 -17.07
CA GLY A 203 -9.74 2.41 -17.41
C GLY A 203 -8.23 2.42 -17.28
N GLU A 204 -7.62 3.61 -17.21
CA GLU A 204 -6.18 3.74 -17.08
C GLU A 204 -5.70 3.34 -15.68
N ILE A 205 -4.45 2.87 -15.62
CA ILE A 205 -3.77 2.58 -14.37
C ILE A 205 -2.62 3.58 -14.19
N ILE A 206 -2.61 4.28 -13.06
CA ILE A 206 -1.46 5.06 -12.63
C ILE A 206 -0.61 4.21 -11.68
N PHE A 207 0.71 4.29 -11.85
CA PHE A 207 1.69 3.75 -10.92
C PHE A 207 2.32 4.93 -10.18
N VAL A 208 2.35 4.86 -8.85
CA VAL A 208 2.95 5.83 -7.94
C VAL A 208 4.23 5.21 -7.38
N PRO A 209 5.40 5.77 -7.66
CA PRO A 209 6.65 5.23 -7.14
C PRO A 209 6.79 5.44 -5.63
N SER A 210 7.70 4.68 -5.02
CA SER A 210 7.97 4.71 -3.59
C SER A 210 8.31 6.12 -3.08
N GLY A 211 7.66 6.53 -2.00
CA GLY A 211 7.89 7.81 -1.32
C GLY A 211 7.30 9.05 -2.00
N TRP A 212 6.60 8.91 -3.13
CA TRP A 212 5.98 10.05 -3.79
C TRP A 212 4.76 10.54 -3.01
N HIS A 213 4.85 11.76 -2.49
CA HIS A 213 3.71 12.40 -1.85
C HIS A 213 2.74 12.89 -2.93
N HIS A 214 1.45 12.68 -2.71
CA HIS A 214 0.44 12.98 -3.69
C HIS A 214 -0.91 13.34 -3.07
N GLN A 215 -1.71 14.07 -3.85
CA GLN A 215 -3.08 14.47 -3.54
C GLN A 215 -3.96 14.16 -4.74
N VAL A 216 -5.18 13.69 -4.49
CA VAL A 216 -6.05 13.15 -5.55
C VAL A 216 -7.45 13.72 -5.44
N TYR A 217 -7.98 14.24 -6.56
CA TYR A 217 -9.35 14.72 -6.67
C TYR A 217 -10.14 13.88 -7.67
N ASN A 218 -11.35 13.48 -7.32
CA ASN A 218 -12.31 12.88 -8.24
C ASN A 218 -13.06 14.00 -8.98
N LEU A 219 -12.74 14.20 -10.25
CA LEU A 219 -13.34 15.23 -11.10
C LEU A 219 -14.75 14.86 -11.59
N GLU A 220 -15.08 13.57 -11.52
CA GLU A 220 -16.38 12.97 -11.83
C GLU A 220 -16.75 11.92 -10.78
N ASP A 221 -17.97 11.39 -10.85
CA ASP A 221 -18.38 10.21 -10.08
C ASP A 221 -17.45 9.03 -10.41
N THR A 222 -16.72 8.57 -9.40
CA THR A 222 -15.52 7.76 -9.61
C THR A 222 -15.57 6.46 -8.84
N ILE A 223 -15.08 5.39 -9.48
CA ILE A 223 -14.77 4.11 -8.86
C ILE A 223 -13.34 3.75 -9.23
N SER A 224 -12.53 3.35 -8.26
CA SER A 224 -11.17 2.87 -8.51
C SER A 224 -10.79 1.67 -7.67
N ILE A 225 -9.81 0.93 -8.15
CA ILE A 225 -9.14 -0.15 -7.43
C ILE A 225 -7.70 0.30 -7.19
N ASN A 226 -7.26 0.21 -5.95
CA ASN A 226 -5.97 0.68 -5.48
C ASN A 226 -5.21 -0.45 -4.80
N HIS A 227 -3.92 -0.59 -5.07
CA HIS A 227 -3.05 -1.50 -4.34
C HIS A 227 -1.87 -0.71 -3.79
N ASN A 228 -1.47 -1.03 -2.57
CA ASN A 228 -0.13 -0.76 -2.10
C ASN A 228 0.67 -2.04 -2.14
N TRP A 229 1.90 -1.95 -2.65
CA TRP A 229 2.77 -3.11 -2.81
C TRP A 229 4.24 -2.72 -2.75
N LEU A 230 5.09 -3.69 -2.45
CA LEU A 230 6.54 -3.52 -2.46
C LEU A 230 7.19 -4.82 -2.89
N ASN A 231 8.48 -4.75 -3.22
CA ASN A 231 9.26 -5.90 -3.66
C ASN A 231 10.75 -5.71 -3.36
N GLY A 232 11.58 -6.60 -3.91
CA GLY A 232 13.04 -6.55 -3.73
C GLY A 232 13.70 -5.26 -4.18
N CYS A 233 13.04 -4.45 -5.02
CA CYS A 233 13.56 -3.18 -5.52
C CYS A 233 13.38 -2.00 -4.55
N ASN A 234 12.49 -2.08 -3.56
CA ASN A 234 12.24 -0.98 -2.61
C ASN A 234 12.08 -1.41 -1.14
N VAL A 235 12.35 -2.68 -0.81
CA VAL A 235 12.32 -3.17 0.58
C VAL A 235 13.30 -2.43 1.50
N ASP A 236 14.41 -1.92 0.96
CA ASP A 236 15.35 -1.06 1.70
C ASP A 236 14.73 0.27 2.12
N ILE A 237 13.85 0.86 1.29
CA ILE A 237 13.12 2.09 1.62
C ILE A 237 12.13 1.83 2.76
N MET A 238 11.41 0.70 2.72
CA MET A 238 10.55 0.28 3.83
C MET A 238 11.37 0.12 5.12
N TRP A 239 12.53 -0.53 5.05
CA TRP A 239 13.39 -0.71 6.23
C TRP A 239 13.90 0.63 6.80
N GLN A 240 14.28 1.59 5.95
CA GLN A 240 14.66 2.94 6.37
C GLN A 240 13.49 3.70 7.00
N PHE A 241 12.28 3.54 6.43
CA PHE A 241 11.05 4.09 7.00
C PHE A 241 10.81 3.55 8.40
N LEU A 242 10.83 2.23 8.60
CA LEU A 242 10.62 1.61 9.91
C LEU A 242 11.66 2.06 10.96
N GLN A 243 12.93 2.27 10.56
CA GLN A 243 13.95 2.86 11.43
C GLN A 243 13.65 4.30 11.83
N SER A 244 13.12 5.09 10.90
CA SER A 244 12.74 6.48 11.16
C SER A 244 11.50 6.56 12.07
N GLU A 245 10.52 5.67 11.89
CA GLU A 245 9.34 5.57 12.75
C GLU A 245 9.73 5.19 14.17
N LEU A 246 10.55 4.15 14.34
CA LEU A 246 11.04 3.77 15.67
C LEU A 246 11.80 4.93 16.33
N SER A 247 12.68 5.60 15.58
CA SER A 247 13.43 6.76 16.09
C SER A 247 12.51 7.90 16.52
N SER A 248 11.41 8.12 15.81
CA SER A 248 10.41 9.15 16.16
C SER A 248 9.67 8.78 17.44
N VAL A 249 9.22 7.53 17.58
CA VAL A 249 8.60 7.02 18.80
C VAL A 249 9.55 7.14 19.99
N GLN A 250 10.80 6.72 19.82
CA GLN A 250 11.84 6.81 20.86
C GLN A 250 12.07 8.25 21.33
N LYS A 251 12.07 9.22 20.42
CA LYS A 251 12.19 10.64 20.78
C LYS A 251 10.97 11.14 21.55
N GLU A 252 9.77 10.74 21.12
CA GLU A 252 8.51 11.19 21.73
C GLU A 252 8.39 10.71 23.18
N ILE A 253 8.86 9.49 23.48
CA ILE A 253 8.74 8.90 24.82
C ILE A 253 10.07 8.85 25.58
N ASP A 254 11.06 9.66 25.19
CA ASP A 254 12.43 9.59 25.72
C ASP A 254 12.51 9.87 27.22
N GLU A 255 11.61 10.71 27.75
CA GLU A 255 11.61 11.08 29.17
C GLU A 255 11.45 9.90 30.13
N TRP A 256 10.84 8.80 29.67
CA TRP A 256 10.64 7.58 30.46
C TRP A 256 11.74 6.52 30.28
N ARG A 257 12.76 6.78 29.43
CA ARG A 257 13.80 5.80 29.07
C ARG A 257 14.48 5.16 30.27
N ASN A 258 14.80 5.97 31.29
CA ASN A 258 15.54 5.52 32.47
C ASN A 258 14.64 5.05 33.62
N THR A 259 13.31 5.24 33.51
CA THR A 259 12.35 4.89 34.56
C THR A 259 11.47 3.69 34.20
N MET A 260 11.43 3.32 32.92
CA MET A 260 10.65 2.20 32.40
C MET A 260 11.60 1.10 31.93
N ASP A 261 11.73 0.02 32.70
CA ASP A 261 12.64 -1.09 32.35
C ASP A 261 12.33 -1.72 30.98
N SER A 262 11.06 -1.70 30.58
CA SER A 262 10.56 -2.22 29.30
C SER A 262 10.38 -1.14 28.22
N TRP A 263 11.11 -0.02 28.32
CA TRP A 263 10.96 1.13 27.42
C TRP A 263 11.14 0.77 25.95
N HIS A 264 12.15 -0.04 25.61
CA HIS A 264 12.37 -0.48 24.22
C HIS A 264 11.19 -1.31 23.68
N GLN A 265 10.57 -2.13 24.52
CA GLN A 265 9.40 -2.91 24.12
C GLN A 265 8.17 -2.03 23.93
N HIS A 266 7.99 -1.02 24.78
CA HIS A 266 6.93 -0.03 24.59
C HIS A 266 7.13 0.80 23.31
N CYS A 267 8.37 1.12 22.94
CA CYS A 267 8.65 1.75 21.65
C CYS A 267 8.15 0.88 20.48
N GLN A 268 8.37 -0.43 20.52
CA GLN A 268 7.89 -1.36 19.48
C GLN A 268 6.35 -1.48 19.46
N VAL A 269 5.70 -1.43 20.63
CA VAL A 269 4.23 -1.43 20.73
C VAL A 269 3.64 -0.16 20.12
N ILE A 270 4.19 1.01 20.45
CA ILE A 270 3.72 2.29 19.92
C ILE A 270 4.02 2.37 18.42
N MET A 271 5.22 1.99 18.00
CA MET A 271 5.58 1.89 16.58
C MET A 271 4.56 1.02 15.83
N LYS A 272 4.25 -0.19 16.33
CA LYS A 272 3.24 -1.05 15.71
C LYS A 272 1.90 -0.34 15.52
N ALA A 273 1.44 0.39 16.54
CA ALA A 273 0.17 1.12 16.46
C ALA A 273 0.20 2.28 15.44
N CYS A 274 1.37 2.91 15.24
CA CYS A 274 1.54 4.03 14.31
C CYS A 274 1.82 3.60 12.87
N SER A 275 2.74 2.65 12.67
CA SER A 275 3.20 2.21 11.35
C SER A 275 2.51 0.94 10.85
N GLY A 276 1.76 0.22 11.68
CA GLY A 276 1.04 -1.01 11.32
C GLY A 276 1.82 -2.30 11.58
N ILE A 277 3.16 -2.24 11.57
CA ILE A 277 4.04 -3.36 11.97
C ILE A 277 5.20 -2.86 12.83
N ASN A 278 5.77 -3.77 13.63
CA ASN A 278 7.03 -3.56 14.34
C ASN A 278 8.20 -4.34 13.72
N TYR A 279 9.38 -4.27 14.34
CA TYR A 279 10.57 -4.96 13.83
C TYR A 279 10.46 -6.49 13.84
N ALA A 280 9.78 -7.09 14.83
CA ALA A 280 9.57 -8.53 14.90
C ALA A 280 8.66 -9.01 13.76
N GLU A 281 7.60 -8.25 13.47
CA GLU A 281 6.70 -8.51 12.34
C GLU A 281 7.40 -8.28 10.99
N PHE A 282 8.30 -7.30 10.90
CA PHE A 282 9.15 -7.12 9.72
C PHE A 282 10.13 -8.29 9.51
N ALA A 283 10.68 -8.87 10.58
CA ALA A 283 11.48 -10.09 10.48
C ALA A 283 10.63 -11.29 9.97
N SER A 284 9.41 -11.44 10.51
CA SER A 284 8.43 -12.44 10.06
C SER A 284 8.09 -12.27 8.57
N PHE A 285 7.87 -11.03 8.14
CA PHE A 285 7.66 -10.66 6.74
C PHE A 285 8.78 -11.17 5.83
N LEU A 286 10.04 -10.92 6.19
CA LEU A 286 11.19 -11.40 5.42
C LEU A 286 11.30 -12.92 5.40
N ASN A 287 10.99 -13.58 6.52
CA ASN A 287 11.04 -15.04 6.62
C ASN A 287 10.02 -15.71 5.68
N ILE A 288 8.76 -15.27 5.69
CA ILE A 288 7.72 -15.81 4.82
C ILE A 288 8.13 -15.70 3.35
N LEU A 289 8.62 -14.54 2.93
CA LEU A 289 9.07 -14.32 1.56
C LEU A 289 10.24 -15.22 1.18
N ALA A 290 11.23 -15.37 2.08
CA ALA A 290 12.37 -16.26 1.85
C ALA A 290 11.94 -17.71 1.66
N GLU A 291 11.05 -18.23 2.52
CA GLU A 291 10.52 -19.59 2.42
C GLU A 291 9.85 -19.84 1.08
N HIS A 292 9.01 -18.91 0.64
CA HIS A 292 8.32 -19.01 -0.65
C HIS A 292 9.29 -19.02 -1.83
N ARG A 293 10.29 -18.13 -1.85
CA ARG A 293 11.28 -18.10 -2.94
C ARG A 293 12.18 -19.33 -2.94
N MET A 294 12.63 -19.80 -1.76
CA MET A 294 13.42 -21.04 -1.65
C MET A 294 12.62 -22.26 -2.13
N SER A 295 11.33 -22.33 -1.78
CA SER A 295 10.43 -23.40 -2.26
C SER A 295 10.37 -23.45 -3.79
N VAL A 296 10.17 -22.30 -4.44
CA VAL A 296 10.15 -22.20 -5.91
C VAL A 296 11.47 -22.67 -6.53
N LEU A 297 12.61 -22.23 -6.00
CA LEU A 297 13.92 -22.60 -6.52
C LEU A 297 14.22 -24.11 -6.35
N ASN A 298 13.85 -24.68 -5.21
CA ASN A 298 14.03 -26.11 -4.93
C ASN A 298 13.13 -26.98 -5.82
N ALA A 299 11.91 -26.54 -6.09
CA ALA A 299 11.01 -27.25 -7.00
C ALA A 299 11.47 -27.19 -8.47
N CYS A 300 11.97 -26.04 -8.94
CA CYS A 300 12.61 -25.93 -10.25
C CYS A 300 13.80 -26.89 -10.40
N SER A 301 14.54 -27.11 -9.31
CA SER A 301 15.70 -28.00 -9.26
C SER A 301 15.34 -29.49 -9.25
N SER A 302 14.15 -29.84 -8.73
CA SER A 302 13.72 -31.23 -8.51
C SER A 302 12.72 -31.77 -9.54
N GLY A 303 12.12 -30.90 -10.37
CA GLY A 303 11.18 -31.29 -11.42
C GLY A 303 9.79 -31.74 -10.92
N ASN A 304 9.51 -31.62 -9.61
CA ASN A 304 8.22 -31.94 -9.00
C ASN A 304 7.48 -30.65 -8.60
N SER A 305 6.28 -30.45 -9.14
CA SER A 305 5.45 -29.25 -8.90
C SER A 305 4.35 -29.43 -7.85
N SER A 306 4.41 -30.48 -7.02
CA SER A 306 3.22 -30.98 -6.30
C SER A 306 2.94 -30.43 -4.90
N ASP A 307 3.76 -29.53 -4.33
CA ASP A 307 3.55 -29.03 -2.95
C ASP A 307 3.43 -27.50 -2.90
N TYR A 308 2.29 -26.92 -3.34
CA TYR A 308 2.07 -25.47 -3.22
C TYR A 308 0.67 -25.07 -2.76
N PRO A 309 0.55 -23.97 -1.99
CA PRO A 309 -0.64 -23.13 -2.01
C PRO A 309 -0.85 -22.59 -3.44
N ARG A 310 -1.99 -22.91 -4.08
CA ARG A 310 -2.19 -22.76 -5.53
C ARG A 310 -1.93 -21.35 -6.09
N HIS A 311 -2.36 -20.30 -5.39
CA HIS A 311 -2.35 -18.93 -5.95
C HIS A 311 -0.95 -18.29 -5.96
N LEU A 312 -0.16 -18.53 -4.91
CA LEU A 312 1.22 -18.03 -4.84
C LEU A 312 2.13 -18.74 -5.85
N SER A 313 1.88 -20.02 -6.07
CA SER A 313 2.57 -20.84 -7.06
C SER A 313 2.46 -20.26 -8.46
N GLU A 314 1.27 -19.85 -8.90
CA GLU A 314 1.07 -19.36 -10.27
C GLU A 314 1.80 -18.05 -10.55
N THR A 315 1.78 -17.10 -9.60
CA THR A 315 2.45 -15.81 -9.77
C THR A 315 3.96 -15.96 -9.77
N LEU A 316 4.53 -16.66 -8.78
CA LEU A 316 5.98 -16.85 -8.70
C LEU A 316 6.51 -17.73 -9.83
N THR A 317 5.74 -18.73 -10.27
CA THR A 317 6.08 -19.53 -11.46
C THR A 317 6.10 -18.67 -12.72
N THR A 318 5.16 -17.72 -12.85
CA THR A 318 5.10 -16.78 -13.99
C THR A 318 6.31 -15.84 -14.01
N LEU A 319 6.76 -15.35 -12.84
CA LEU A 319 7.96 -14.51 -12.73
C LEU A 319 9.26 -15.31 -12.95
N GLY A 320 9.25 -16.59 -12.60
CA GLY A 320 10.31 -17.53 -12.88
C GLY A 320 11.48 -17.52 -11.87
N PRO A 321 12.40 -18.49 -12.00
CA PRO A 321 13.44 -18.75 -11.00
C PRO A 321 14.47 -17.62 -10.87
N TYR A 322 14.77 -16.89 -11.95
CA TYR A 322 15.69 -15.74 -11.86
C TYR A 322 15.13 -14.60 -11.03
N HIS A 323 13.82 -14.35 -11.12
CA HIS A 323 13.15 -13.37 -10.27
C HIS A 323 13.18 -13.83 -8.81
N ALA A 324 12.87 -15.11 -8.55
CA ALA A 324 12.93 -15.66 -7.20
C ALA A 324 14.35 -15.58 -6.60
N ALA A 325 15.40 -15.83 -7.39
CA ALA A 325 16.78 -15.69 -6.96
C ALA A 325 17.18 -14.23 -6.66
N PHE A 326 16.69 -13.27 -7.45
CA PHE A 326 16.87 -11.84 -7.17
C PHE A 326 16.17 -11.45 -5.86
N ASP A 327 14.90 -11.82 -5.71
CA ASP A 327 14.11 -11.54 -4.51
C ASP A 327 14.81 -12.10 -3.26
N LEU A 328 15.29 -13.33 -3.32
CA LEU A 328 15.97 -13.99 -2.23
C LEU A 328 17.30 -13.32 -1.84
N GLN A 329 18.07 -12.82 -2.82
CA GLN A 329 19.26 -12.01 -2.57
C GLN A 329 18.92 -10.69 -1.87
N ARG A 330 17.81 -10.05 -2.24
CA ARG A 330 17.34 -8.83 -1.59
C ARG A 330 16.88 -9.09 -0.16
N VAL A 331 16.16 -10.18 0.09
CA VAL A 331 15.77 -10.60 1.45
C VAL A 331 17.01 -10.86 2.32
N ALA A 332 18.00 -11.62 1.82
CA ALA A 332 19.24 -11.89 2.55
C ALA A 332 19.96 -10.61 2.96
N HIS A 333 20.08 -9.65 2.04
CA HIS A 333 20.71 -8.37 2.32
C HIS A 333 19.98 -7.60 3.43
N ILE A 334 18.65 -7.56 3.41
CA ILE A 334 17.88 -6.88 4.46
C ILE A 334 17.98 -7.61 5.79
N ILE A 335 17.99 -8.94 5.82
CA ILE A 335 18.23 -9.71 7.05
C ILE A 335 19.61 -9.38 7.63
N GLU A 336 20.66 -9.26 6.81
CA GLU A 336 21.99 -8.82 7.26
C GLU A 336 21.94 -7.41 7.89
N CYS A 337 21.24 -6.47 7.27
CA CYS A 337 21.04 -5.12 7.82
C CYS A 337 20.27 -5.15 9.14
N LEU A 338 19.23 -5.97 9.23
CA LEU A 338 18.41 -6.16 10.42
C LEU A 338 19.24 -6.72 11.58
N LEU A 339 20.05 -7.75 11.33
CA LEU A 339 20.97 -8.34 12.31
C LEU A 339 22.07 -7.37 12.77
N CYS A 340 22.44 -6.41 11.94
CA CYS A 340 23.38 -5.35 12.32
C CYS A 340 22.74 -4.23 13.15
N ASN A 341 21.42 -4.12 13.19
CA ASN A 341 20.71 -3.02 13.84
C ASN A 341 20.62 -3.22 15.38
N GLU A 342 21.06 -2.21 16.14
CA GLU A 342 21.12 -2.28 17.61
C GLU A 342 19.75 -2.37 18.29
N ASP A 343 18.72 -1.73 17.73
CA ASP A 343 17.37 -1.82 18.29
C ASP A 343 16.73 -3.18 18.02
N PHE A 344 17.05 -3.81 16.89
CA PHE A 344 16.65 -5.19 16.62
C PHE A 344 17.33 -6.18 17.58
N LYS A 345 18.63 -6.03 17.84
CA LYS A 345 19.37 -6.89 18.77
C LYS A 345 18.81 -6.87 20.20
N ARG A 346 18.16 -5.77 20.60
CA ARG A 346 17.52 -5.60 21.91
C ARG A 346 16.16 -6.30 22.04
N LEU A 347 15.58 -6.77 20.95
CA LEU A 347 14.33 -7.51 21.00
C LEU A 347 14.52 -8.85 21.70
N ASP A 348 13.46 -9.33 22.35
CA ASP A 348 13.42 -10.69 22.85
C ASP A 348 13.27 -11.67 21.68
N HIS A 349 14.40 -12.23 21.24
CA HIS A 349 14.47 -13.19 20.13
C HIS A 349 13.67 -14.47 20.37
N SER A 350 13.30 -14.78 21.62
CA SER A 350 12.44 -15.93 21.92
C SER A 350 11.00 -15.75 21.41
N THR A 351 10.60 -14.51 21.14
CA THR A 351 9.28 -14.16 20.59
C THR A 351 9.23 -14.20 19.06
N LEU A 352 10.38 -14.36 18.40
CA LEU A 352 10.45 -14.46 16.94
C LEU A 352 10.11 -15.88 16.50
N THR A 353 9.16 -16.00 15.56
CA THR A 353 8.72 -17.28 15.00
C THR A 353 9.86 -18.07 14.34
N LEU A 354 10.84 -17.37 13.76
CA LEU A 354 12.04 -17.97 13.18
C LEU A 354 13.25 -17.06 13.36
N GLN A 355 14.40 -17.64 13.73
CA GLN A 355 15.64 -16.91 13.98
C GLN A 355 16.25 -16.40 12.65
N PRO A 356 16.45 -15.08 12.48
CA PRO A 356 16.92 -14.51 11.22
C PRO A 356 18.30 -15.02 10.78
N GLU A 357 19.19 -15.40 11.70
CA GLU A 357 20.51 -15.99 11.40
C GLU A 357 20.37 -17.34 10.71
N THR A 358 19.47 -18.19 11.20
CA THR A 358 19.18 -19.50 10.58
C THR A 358 18.60 -19.31 9.18
N MET A 359 17.67 -18.37 9.03
CA MET A 359 17.09 -18.04 7.73
C MET A 359 18.17 -17.55 6.75
N LEU A 360 19.03 -16.63 7.18
CA LEU A 360 20.12 -16.11 6.36
C LEU A 360 21.05 -17.23 5.87
N GLN A 361 21.35 -18.21 6.72
CA GLN A 361 22.16 -19.37 6.33
C GLN A 361 21.42 -20.25 5.30
N GLN A 362 20.14 -20.56 5.53
CA GLN A 362 19.33 -21.33 4.58
C GLN A 362 19.25 -20.66 3.22
N ILE A 363 19.05 -19.35 3.18
CA ILE A 363 19.04 -18.56 1.96
C ILE A 363 20.36 -18.71 1.20
N ARG A 364 21.50 -18.55 1.89
CA ARG A 364 22.83 -18.67 1.28
C ARG A 364 23.06 -20.05 0.68
N ASP A 365 22.66 -21.10 1.40
CA ASP A 365 22.78 -22.49 0.95
C ASP A 365 21.92 -22.74 -0.30
N THR A 366 20.68 -22.23 -0.32
CA THR A 366 19.79 -22.33 -1.49
C THR A 366 20.39 -21.60 -2.70
N ILE A 367 20.85 -20.36 -2.55
CA ILE A 367 21.46 -19.58 -3.64
C ILE A 367 22.70 -20.30 -4.18
N GLN A 368 23.54 -20.87 -3.31
CA GLN A 368 24.73 -21.61 -3.73
C GLN A 368 24.39 -22.87 -4.50
N SER A 369 23.39 -23.64 -4.05
CA SER A 369 22.89 -24.83 -4.73
C SER A 369 22.36 -24.51 -6.13
N THR A 370 21.54 -23.45 -6.26
CA THR A 370 20.99 -23.02 -7.55
C THR A 370 22.10 -22.57 -8.53
N ARG A 371 23.12 -21.84 -8.05
CA ARG A 371 24.27 -21.44 -8.88
C ARG A 371 25.11 -22.63 -9.34
N GLY A 372 25.27 -23.65 -8.49
CA GLY A 372 25.99 -24.89 -8.82
C GLY A 372 25.32 -25.73 -9.90
N GLN A 373 23.99 -25.66 -10.02
CA GLN A 373 23.23 -26.34 -11.07
C GLN A 373 23.20 -25.56 -12.40
N HIS A 374 23.35 -24.24 -12.34
CA HIS A 374 23.41 -23.34 -13.51
C HIS A 374 24.84 -22.97 -13.93
N LEU A 375 25.79 -23.91 -13.85
CA LEU A 375 27.09 -23.82 -14.55
C LEU A 375 26.88 -23.87 -16.09
N LEU A 376 26.24 -22.82 -16.61
CA LEU A 376 26.23 -22.36 -18.00
C LEU A 376 26.60 -20.86 -18.09
N TYR A 377 27.01 -20.23 -16.97
CA TYR A 377 27.72 -18.96 -16.99
C TYR A 377 29.23 -19.21 -17.10
N GLN A 378 29.65 -19.74 -18.25
CA GLN A 378 30.97 -19.50 -18.84
C GLN A 378 30.73 -18.89 -20.22
N GLU A 379 30.63 -17.56 -20.26
CA GLU A 379 31.29 -16.62 -21.19
C GLU A 379 30.80 -15.19 -20.95
#